data_AF-A0A817JIS9-F1
#
_entry.id   AF-A0A817JIS9-F1
#
_cell.length_a   1.000
_cell.length_b   1.000
_cell.length_c   1.000
_cell.angle_alpha   90.00
_cell.angle_beta   90.00
_cell.angle_gamma   90.00
#
_symmetry.space_group_name_H-M   'P 1'
#
loop_
_entity.id
_entity.type
_entity.pdbx_description
1 polymer ?
#
loop_
_entity_poly.entity_id
_entity_poly.type
_entity_poly.pdbx_seq_one_letter_code
_entity_poly.pdbx_strand_id
1 'polypeptide(L)'
;MAMNNTNSYHTRSLHEQYNNKINNYCSKPRQDFNMLGLNPFQPLKSFRIGEINRFATMQHLLSFVEQIDKTKTFSIDTERHPQLGMVTLIKIELIQVEQKESIVLCFELLHLPFAGTPLFLIVGLLLNKIFHPSKRIFVWSNDNKEALQTFVLYKYLAKSTLGDTNIIILQLPFKQWYNKTFKHHEKCHVTSVINHDAYCCICPYRPYKNLNNQWALEKAINHVFQEFIRQPNGNYIDHRQNFIYSVYRCLAISKLLMVVELDWTLDQLHQFKKFHQGKI
;
A
#
# COMPACT_ATOMS: atom_id res chain seq x y z
N MET A 1 -53.12 -43.16 4.42
CA MET A 1 -52.19 -42.26 3.72
C MET A 1 -52.51 -40.82 4.11
N ALA A 2 -51.88 -40.31 5.16
CA ALA A 2 -51.90 -38.89 5.52
C ALA A 2 -50.68 -38.65 6.41
N MET A 3 -49.52 -38.43 5.78
CA MET A 3 -48.31 -38.01 6.46
C MET A 3 -47.77 -36.76 5.77
N ASN A 4 -47.32 -35.82 6.61
CA ASN A 4 -46.35 -34.77 6.32
C ASN A 4 -46.81 -33.55 5.51
N ASN A 5 -47.58 -32.65 6.14
CA ASN A 5 -47.71 -31.24 5.67
C ASN A 5 -47.31 -30.18 6.71
N THR A 6 -46.86 -30.58 7.91
CA THR A 6 -46.50 -29.65 8.99
C THR A 6 -45.02 -29.20 8.98
N ASN A 7 -44.14 -29.82 8.20
CA ASN A 7 -42.71 -29.47 8.14
C ASN A 7 -42.35 -28.33 7.17
N SER A 8 -43.27 -27.91 6.30
CA SER A 8 -43.02 -26.87 5.28
C SER A 8 -43.13 -25.44 5.82
N TYR A 9 -43.99 -25.20 6.82
CA TYR A 9 -44.21 -23.86 7.36
C TYR A 9 -43.10 -23.42 8.33
N HIS A 10 -42.53 -24.36 9.09
CA HIS A 10 -41.51 -24.03 10.08
C HIS A 10 -40.15 -23.70 9.43
N THR A 11 -39.82 -24.37 8.32
CA THR A 11 -38.60 -24.11 7.53
C THR A 11 -38.67 -22.78 6.78
N ARG A 12 -39.84 -22.38 6.25
CA ARG A 12 -40.03 -21.05 5.64
C ARG A 12 -39.89 -19.91 6.66
N SER A 13 -40.46 -20.07 7.85
CA SER A 13 -40.37 -19.07 8.94
C SER A 13 -38.92 -18.83 9.40
N LEU A 14 -38.12 -19.90 9.55
CA LEU A 14 -36.71 -19.77 9.89
C LEU A 14 -35.90 -19.11 8.77
N HIS A 15 -36.23 -19.39 7.51
CA HIS A 15 -35.55 -18.79 6.36
C HIS A 15 -35.89 -17.30 6.18
N GLU A 16 -37.14 -16.89 6.43
CA GLU A 16 -37.54 -15.47 6.43
C GLU A 16 -36.94 -14.71 7.61
N GLN A 17 -36.95 -15.26 8.83
CA GLN A 17 -36.26 -14.66 9.97
C GLN A 17 -34.75 -14.53 9.72
N TYR A 18 -34.16 -15.50 9.02
CA TYR A 18 -32.76 -15.48 8.63
C TYR A 18 -32.47 -14.39 7.58
N ASN A 19 -33.27 -14.29 6.52
CA ASN A 19 -33.12 -13.27 5.48
C ASN A 19 -33.36 -11.85 6.04
N ASN A 20 -34.31 -11.69 6.96
CA ASN A 20 -34.54 -10.42 7.64
C ASN A 20 -33.38 -10.01 8.56
N LYS A 21 -32.72 -10.96 9.22
CA LYS A 21 -31.48 -10.67 9.96
C LYS A 21 -30.37 -10.21 9.02
N ILE A 22 -30.12 -10.92 7.92
CA ILE A 22 -29.10 -10.53 6.92
C ILE A 22 -29.38 -9.12 6.37
N ASN A 23 -30.61 -8.85 5.96
CA ASN A 23 -31.00 -7.55 5.42
C ASN A 23 -30.82 -6.43 6.45
N ASN A 24 -31.13 -6.67 7.73
CA ASN A 24 -30.92 -5.71 8.81
C ASN A 24 -29.42 -5.48 9.15
N TYR A 25 -28.55 -6.46 8.94
CA TYR A 25 -27.11 -6.30 9.15
C TYR A 25 -26.41 -5.63 7.96
N CYS A 26 -26.84 -5.91 6.73
CA CYS A 26 -26.31 -5.29 5.51
C CYS A 26 -26.72 -3.82 5.36
N SER A 27 -27.83 -3.41 5.98
CA SER A 27 -28.38 -2.05 5.89
C SER A 27 -27.91 -1.10 7.01
N LYS A 28 -27.18 -1.58 8.03
CA LYS A 28 -26.65 -0.68 9.07
C LYS A 28 -25.56 0.24 8.50
N PRO A 29 -25.64 1.57 8.77
CA PRO A 29 -24.63 2.51 8.32
C PRO A 29 -23.25 2.13 8.85
N ARG A 30 -22.23 2.31 8.00
CA ARG A 30 -20.83 2.00 8.33
C ARG A 30 -20.43 2.79 9.56
N GLN A 31 -19.91 2.12 10.58
CA GLN A 31 -19.16 2.83 11.62
C GLN A 31 -17.89 3.35 10.96
N ASP A 32 -17.88 4.65 10.67
CA ASP A 32 -16.66 5.35 10.33
C ASP A 32 -15.74 5.25 11.55
N PHE A 33 -14.60 4.57 11.37
CA PHE A 33 -13.57 4.48 12.41
C PHE A 33 -13.16 5.90 12.78
N ASN A 34 -13.37 6.25 14.05
CA ASN A 34 -13.08 7.58 14.56
C ASN A 34 -11.55 7.77 14.52
N MET A 35 -11.05 8.64 13.61
CA MET A 35 -9.61 8.87 13.44
C MET A 35 -8.93 9.49 14.68
N LEU A 36 -9.72 9.94 15.66
CA LEU A 36 -9.29 10.61 16.90
C LEU A 36 -8.40 9.75 17.84
N GLY A 37 -8.10 8.49 17.50
CA GLY A 37 -7.25 7.60 18.31
C GLY A 37 -6.00 7.04 17.60
N LEU A 38 -5.74 7.45 16.36
CA LEU A 38 -4.63 6.92 15.56
C LEU A 38 -3.33 7.69 15.83
N ASN A 39 -2.19 6.98 15.84
CA ASN A 39 -0.88 7.60 15.94
C ASN A 39 -0.42 8.11 14.56
N PRO A 40 0.42 9.15 14.48
CA PRO A 40 1.08 9.51 13.22
C PRO A 40 1.93 8.35 12.69
N PHE A 41 1.94 8.15 11.37
CA PHE A 41 2.77 7.12 10.74
C PHE A 41 4.23 7.25 11.15
N GLN A 42 4.82 6.11 11.53
CA GLN A 42 6.25 6.02 11.85
C GLN A 42 6.93 5.05 10.87
N PRO A 43 7.94 5.49 10.11
CA PRO A 43 8.69 4.60 9.23
C PRO A 43 9.49 3.57 10.03
N LEU A 44 9.86 2.46 9.40
CA LEU A 44 10.68 1.41 10.04
C LEU A 44 12.08 1.88 10.41
N LYS A 45 12.62 2.83 9.65
CA LYS A 45 13.95 3.41 9.80
C LYS A 45 13.86 4.92 9.65
N SER A 46 14.86 5.66 10.12
CA SER A 46 15.06 7.02 9.65
C SER A 46 15.25 6.99 8.13
N PHE A 47 14.98 8.11 7.46
CA PHE A 47 15.15 8.18 6.02
C PHE A 47 15.68 9.54 5.61
N ARG A 48 16.36 9.55 4.48
CA ARG A 48 16.73 10.76 3.75
C ARG A 48 16.12 10.76 2.36
N ILE A 49 15.85 11.96 1.86
CA ILE A 49 15.26 12.16 0.55
C ILE A 49 16.38 12.52 -0.44
N GLY A 50 16.42 11.80 -1.56
CA GLY A 50 17.24 12.13 -2.72
C GLY A 50 16.38 12.74 -3.81
N GLU A 51 16.44 14.05 -3.98
CA GLU A 51 15.68 14.72 -5.04
C GLU A 51 16.33 14.50 -6.40
N ILE A 52 15.56 13.99 -7.35
CA ILE A 52 15.98 13.78 -8.73
C ILE A 52 15.25 14.82 -9.59
N ASN A 53 15.96 15.91 -9.90
CA ASN A 53 15.46 17.02 -10.72
C ASN A 53 16.61 17.64 -11.54
N ARG A 54 16.27 18.63 -12.37
CA ARG A 54 17.19 19.35 -13.27
C ARG A 54 18.24 20.21 -12.55
N PHE A 55 18.10 20.41 -11.25
CA PHE A 55 19.02 21.17 -10.42
C PHE A 55 19.98 20.27 -9.62
N ALA A 56 19.82 18.94 -9.71
CA ALA A 56 20.72 18.00 -9.07
C ALA A 56 22.13 18.07 -9.66
N THR A 57 23.14 17.83 -8.83
CA THR A 57 24.53 17.76 -9.28
C THR A 57 24.89 16.36 -9.76
N MET A 58 25.82 16.26 -10.71
CA MET A 58 26.32 14.97 -11.19
C MET A 58 26.87 14.10 -10.06
N GLN A 59 27.65 14.69 -9.14
CA GLN A 59 28.21 13.97 -7.99
C GLN A 59 27.10 13.40 -7.09
N HIS A 60 26.04 14.16 -6.85
CA HIS A 60 24.91 13.69 -6.05
C HIS A 60 24.21 12.50 -6.72
N LEU A 61 23.93 12.58 -8.03
CA LEU A 61 23.32 11.48 -8.76
C LEU A 61 24.21 10.23 -8.84
N LEU A 62 25.52 10.40 -9.06
CA LEU A 62 26.48 9.29 -9.06
C LEU A 62 26.54 8.58 -7.70
N SER A 63 26.42 9.32 -6.60
CA SER A 63 26.35 8.71 -5.27
C SER A 63 25.13 7.76 -5.11
N PHE A 64 24.01 8.05 -5.79
CA PHE A 64 22.86 7.14 -5.79
C PHE A 64 23.05 5.91 -6.67
N VAL A 65 23.82 6.01 -7.76
CA VAL A 65 24.17 4.86 -8.62
C VAL A 65 24.80 3.75 -7.77
N GLU A 66 25.78 4.10 -6.93
CA GLU A 66 26.46 3.15 -6.05
C GLU A 66 25.51 2.49 -5.03
N GLN A 67 24.53 3.25 -4.52
CA GLN A 67 23.55 2.73 -3.57
C GLN A 67 22.54 1.80 -4.25
N ILE A 68 22.10 2.13 -5.47
CA ILE A 68 21.19 1.30 -6.29
C ILE A 68 21.85 -0.02 -6.66
N ASP A 69 23.14 -0.01 -7.01
CA ASP A 69 23.87 -1.24 -7.35
C ASP A 69 23.86 -2.25 -6.19
N LYS A 70 24.01 -1.75 -4.95
CA LYS A 70 23.94 -2.53 -3.72
C LYS A 70 22.51 -2.89 -3.28
N THR A 71 21.48 -2.28 -3.87
CA THR A 71 20.08 -2.48 -3.47
C THR A 71 19.43 -3.53 -4.35
N LYS A 72 18.79 -4.55 -3.75
CA LYS A 72 18.08 -5.61 -4.50
C LYS A 72 16.56 -5.42 -4.52
N THR A 73 16.03 -4.61 -3.61
CA THR A 73 14.60 -4.50 -3.35
C THR A 73 14.21 -3.02 -3.25
N PHE A 74 13.09 -2.68 -3.88
CA PHE A 74 12.59 -1.31 -3.92
C PHE A 74 11.09 -1.29 -3.61
N SER A 75 10.62 -0.24 -2.94
CA SER A 75 9.20 0.11 -2.91
C SER A 75 8.98 1.35 -3.77
N ILE A 76 7.85 1.41 -4.48
CA ILE A 76 7.52 2.55 -5.33
C ILE A 76 6.09 3.01 -5.07
N ASP A 77 5.95 4.31 -4.85
CA ASP A 77 4.67 5.01 -4.80
C ASP A 77 4.64 6.14 -5.84
N THR A 78 3.43 6.46 -6.32
CA THR A 78 3.22 7.45 -7.38
C THR A 78 2.09 8.39 -6.99
N GLU A 79 2.24 9.67 -7.33
CA GLU A 79 1.20 10.68 -7.17
C GLU A 79 0.77 11.25 -8.51
N ARG A 80 -0.53 11.57 -8.59
CA ARG A 80 -1.15 12.18 -9.75
C ARG A 80 -1.72 13.54 -9.39
N HIS A 81 -1.68 14.46 -10.34
CA HIS A 81 -2.37 15.73 -10.23
C HIS A 81 -3.88 15.49 -10.11
N PRO A 82 -4.57 16.00 -9.08
CA PRO A 82 -5.98 15.68 -8.82
C PRO A 82 -6.92 16.01 -9.98
N GLN A 83 -6.62 17.09 -10.72
CA GLN A 83 -7.48 17.59 -11.80
C GLN A 83 -7.08 17.05 -13.17
N LEU A 84 -5.79 16.79 -13.39
CA LEU A 84 -5.27 16.42 -14.72
C LEU A 84 -5.06 14.91 -14.86
N GLY A 85 -5.08 14.16 -13.75
CA GLY A 85 -4.81 12.72 -13.74
C GLY A 85 -3.36 12.34 -14.11
N MET A 86 -2.52 13.30 -14.48
CA MET A 86 -1.13 13.09 -14.86
C MET A 86 -0.29 12.75 -13.64
N VAL A 87 0.66 11.82 -13.81
CA VAL A 87 1.65 11.52 -12.77
C VAL A 87 2.54 12.75 -12.58
N THR A 88 2.73 13.19 -11.34
CA THR A 88 3.52 14.37 -10.99
C THR A 88 4.79 14.02 -10.21
N LEU A 89 4.71 12.96 -9.39
CA LEU A 89 5.80 12.55 -8.51
C LEU A 89 5.87 11.03 -8.45
N ILE A 90 7.07 10.48 -8.62
CA ILE A 90 7.37 9.06 -8.42
C ILE A 90 8.42 8.97 -7.29
N LYS A 91 8.13 8.15 -6.29
CA LYS A 91 8.99 7.94 -5.11
C LYS A 91 9.47 6.51 -5.10
N ILE A 92 10.78 6.30 -4.96
CA ILE A 92 11.42 4.99 -4.98
C ILE A 92 12.26 4.85 -3.71
N GLU A 93 11.86 3.99 -2.79
CA GLU A 93 12.68 3.63 -1.64
C GLU A 93 13.69 2.55 -2.03
N LEU A 94 14.94 2.74 -1.63
CA LEU A 94 15.97 1.71 -1.64
C LEU A 94 15.87 0.90 -0.34
N ILE A 95 15.42 -0.36 -0.42
CA ILE A 95 15.25 -1.22 0.75
C ILE A 95 16.52 -2.03 0.96
N GLN A 96 17.30 -1.62 1.97
CA GLN A 96 18.53 -2.29 2.38
C GLN A 96 18.47 -2.65 3.87
N VAL A 97 18.55 -3.94 4.18
CA VAL A 97 18.42 -4.45 5.55
C VAL A 97 19.52 -3.91 6.46
N GLU A 98 20.76 -3.88 5.96
CA GLU A 98 21.97 -3.51 6.70
C GLU A 98 22.12 -2.01 6.97
N GLN A 99 21.41 -1.15 6.23
CA GLN A 99 21.53 0.30 6.41
C GLN A 99 20.67 0.81 7.56
N LYS A 100 21.22 1.75 8.34
CA LYS A 100 20.48 2.40 9.44
C LYS A 100 19.39 3.35 8.93
N GLU A 101 19.59 3.94 7.77
CA GLU A 101 18.72 4.95 7.16
C GLU A 101 18.25 4.49 5.78
N SER A 102 16.96 4.61 5.48
CA SER A 102 16.41 4.39 4.13
C SER A 102 16.69 5.59 3.22
N ILE A 103 16.91 5.35 1.93
CA ILE A 103 17.01 6.40 0.91
C ILE A 103 15.74 6.36 0.07
N VAL A 104 15.03 7.49 -0.01
CA VAL A 104 13.87 7.63 -0.90
C VAL A 104 14.22 8.61 -2.02
N LEU A 105 14.29 8.11 -3.24
CA LEU A 105 14.50 8.92 -4.43
C LEU A 105 13.17 9.50 -4.90
N CYS A 106 13.11 10.82 -5.04
CA CYS A 106 11.91 11.55 -5.45
C CYS A 106 12.10 12.14 -6.85
N PHE A 107 11.35 11.63 -7.83
CA PHE A 107 11.36 12.07 -9.22
C PHE A 107 10.19 13.01 -9.46
N GLU A 108 10.45 14.32 -9.44
CA GLU A 108 9.47 15.34 -9.80
C GLU A 108 9.41 15.49 -11.33
N LEU A 109 8.38 14.90 -11.94
CA LEU A 109 8.35 14.69 -13.40
C LEU A 109 8.42 15.99 -14.21
N LEU A 110 7.80 17.07 -13.72
CA LEU A 110 7.85 18.39 -14.37
C LEU A 110 9.22 19.08 -14.26
N HIS A 111 10.06 18.62 -13.33
CA HIS A 111 11.38 19.19 -13.07
C HIS A 111 12.51 18.23 -13.45
N LEU A 112 12.23 17.12 -14.15
CA LEU A 112 13.28 16.22 -14.60
C LEU A 112 14.17 16.86 -15.70
N PRO A 113 15.44 16.46 -15.83
CA PRO A 113 16.36 17.03 -16.80
C PRO A 113 15.96 16.74 -18.25
N PHE A 114 15.99 17.73 -19.15
CA PHE A 114 15.61 17.54 -20.55
C PHE A 114 16.54 16.61 -21.34
N ALA A 115 15.98 15.96 -22.36
CA ALA A 115 16.76 15.17 -23.33
C ALA A 115 17.88 16.03 -23.94
N GLY A 116 19.11 15.51 -23.94
CA GLY A 116 20.31 16.22 -24.39
C GLY A 116 21.20 16.75 -23.28
N THR A 117 20.78 16.71 -22.02
CA THR A 117 21.63 17.06 -20.87
C THR A 117 22.40 15.85 -20.34
N PRO A 118 23.63 16.02 -19.80
CA PRO A 118 24.33 14.93 -19.10
C PRO A 118 23.52 14.34 -17.93
N LEU A 119 22.76 15.19 -17.23
CA LEU A 119 21.87 14.75 -16.15
C LEU A 119 20.78 13.80 -16.65
N PHE A 120 20.21 14.03 -17.84
CA PHE A 120 19.23 13.10 -18.43
C PHE A 120 19.81 11.69 -18.61
N LEU A 121 21.06 11.59 -19.06
CA LEU A 121 21.74 10.30 -19.24
C LEU A 121 21.96 9.59 -17.90
N ILE A 122 22.37 10.31 -16.86
CA ILE A 122 22.57 9.72 -15.53
C ILE A 122 21.23 9.31 -14.90
N VAL A 123 20.17 10.10 -15.05
CA VAL A 123 18.82 9.71 -14.59
C VAL A 123 18.35 8.45 -15.33
N GLY A 124 18.57 8.37 -16.65
CA GLY A 124 18.31 7.14 -17.41
C GLY A 124 19.13 5.95 -16.92
N LEU A 125 20.41 6.13 -16.58
CA LEU A 125 21.26 5.09 -16.01
C LEU A 125 20.76 4.62 -14.63
N LEU A 126 20.39 5.55 -13.75
CA LEU A 126 19.79 5.25 -12.43
C LEU A 126 18.55 4.38 -12.61
N LEU A 127 17.63 4.79 -13.48
CA LEU A 127 16.39 4.07 -13.73
C LEU A 127 16.65 2.68 -14.34
N ASN A 128 17.55 2.55 -15.32
CA ASN A 128 17.88 1.23 -15.87
C ASN A 128 18.45 0.27 -14.82
N LYS A 129 19.21 0.77 -13.83
CA LYS A 129 19.73 -0.04 -12.72
C LYS A 129 18.64 -0.44 -11.71
N ILE A 130 17.69 0.46 -11.42
CA ILE A 130 16.54 0.19 -10.53
C ILE A 130 15.62 -0.86 -11.17
N PHE A 131 15.30 -0.67 -12.46
CA PHE A 131 14.40 -1.53 -13.24
C PHE A 131 15.13 -2.70 -13.93
N HIS A 132 16.30 -3.09 -13.41
CA HIS A 132 17.00 -4.26 -13.90
C HIS A 132 16.23 -5.53 -13.51
N PRO A 133 16.11 -6.56 -14.38
CA PRO A 133 15.30 -7.76 -14.11
C PRO A 133 15.67 -8.55 -12.85
N SER A 134 16.92 -8.42 -12.37
CA SER A 134 17.38 -9.05 -11.12
C SER A 134 16.90 -8.35 -9.84
N LYS A 135 16.25 -7.19 -9.95
CA LYS A 135 15.74 -6.41 -8.82
C LYS A 135 14.27 -6.76 -8.56
N ARG A 136 13.85 -6.69 -7.30
CA ARG A 136 12.44 -6.86 -6.90
C ARG A 136 11.84 -5.48 -6.64
N ILE A 137 10.77 -5.14 -7.35
CA ILE A 137 10.07 -3.86 -7.17
C ILE A 137 8.68 -4.11 -6.62
N PHE A 138 8.36 -3.48 -5.50
CA PHE A 138 7.05 -3.55 -4.88
C PHE A 138 6.29 -2.26 -5.10
N VAL A 139 5.08 -2.39 -5.62
CA VAL A 139 4.11 -1.29 -5.72
C VAL A 139 2.87 -1.66 -4.93
N TRP A 140 2.09 -0.67 -4.51
CA TRP A 140 0.85 -0.96 -3.80
C TRP A 140 -0.22 -1.56 -4.73
N SER A 141 -0.56 -0.87 -5.83
CA SER A 141 -1.63 -1.26 -6.75
C SER A 141 -1.21 -1.34 -8.23
N ASN A 142 -2.11 -1.82 -9.09
CA ASN A 142 -1.94 -1.73 -10.55
C ASN A 142 -1.78 -0.28 -11.02
N ASP A 143 -2.52 0.67 -10.43
CA ASP A 143 -2.42 2.08 -10.81
C ASP A 143 -1.00 2.64 -10.62
N ASN A 144 -0.32 2.22 -9.55
CA ASN A 144 1.09 2.57 -9.34
C ASN A 144 1.99 1.95 -10.41
N LYS A 145 1.77 0.67 -10.78
CA LYS A 145 2.52 -0.01 -11.85
C LYS A 145 2.34 0.68 -13.18
N GLU A 146 1.11 1.02 -13.55
CA GLU A 146 0.79 1.71 -14.80
C GLU A 146 1.37 3.11 -14.86
N ALA A 147 1.40 3.83 -13.73
CA ALA A 147 2.03 5.15 -13.63
C ALA A 147 3.53 5.13 -13.97
N LEU A 148 4.22 3.98 -13.87
CA LEU A 148 5.64 3.88 -14.26
C LEU A 148 5.86 3.98 -15.77
N GLN A 149 4.82 3.79 -16.58
CA GLN A 149 4.88 4.04 -18.03
C GLN A 149 5.26 5.48 -18.35
N THR A 150 5.08 6.41 -17.39
CA THR A 150 5.55 7.78 -17.55
C THR A 150 7.06 7.86 -17.80
N PHE A 151 7.90 6.99 -17.21
CA PHE A 151 9.33 6.99 -17.54
C PHE A 151 9.62 6.60 -19.00
N VAL A 152 8.79 5.76 -19.60
CA VAL A 152 8.89 5.41 -21.02
C VAL A 152 8.41 6.56 -21.89
N LEU A 153 7.30 7.21 -21.51
CA LEU A 153 6.76 8.37 -22.22
C LEU A 153 7.78 9.52 -22.30
N TYR A 154 8.49 9.79 -21.20
CA TYR A 154 9.54 10.80 -21.13
C TYR A 154 10.91 10.30 -21.60
N LYS A 155 10.98 9.10 -22.20
CA LYS A 155 12.18 8.51 -22.82
C LYS A 155 13.35 8.22 -21.86
N TYR A 156 13.10 8.16 -20.55
CA TYR A 156 14.13 7.75 -19.58
C TYR A 156 14.35 6.24 -19.54
N LEU A 157 13.33 5.46 -19.92
CA LEU A 157 13.37 4.01 -20.00
C LEU A 157 12.88 3.52 -21.35
N ALA A 158 13.46 2.42 -21.83
CA ALA A 158 12.88 1.66 -22.93
C ALA A 158 11.64 0.89 -22.43
N LYS A 159 10.66 0.70 -23.32
CA LYS A 159 9.45 -0.08 -23.01
C LYS A 159 9.79 -1.52 -22.59
N SER A 160 10.81 -2.11 -23.20
CA SER A 160 11.30 -3.46 -22.86
C SER A 160 11.80 -3.54 -21.42
N THR A 161 12.54 -2.54 -20.95
CA THR A 161 13.07 -2.52 -19.57
C THR A 161 11.96 -2.70 -18.53
N LEU A 162 10.84 -1.98 -18.66
CA LEU A 162 9.70 -2.14 -17.76
C LEU A 162 8.96 -3.48 -17.96
N GLY A 163 8.90 -3.99 -19.19
CA GLY A 163 8.27 -5.28 -19.50
C GLY A 163 8.97 -6.47 -18.85
N ASP A 164 10.30 -6.41 -18.76
CA ASP A 164 11.15 -7.47 -18.20
C ASP A 164 11.35 -7.33 -16.68
N THR A 165 10.89 -6.23 -16.07
CA THR A 165 11.08 -5.99 -14.63
C THR A 165 10.14 -6.83 -13.78
N ASN A 166 10.66 -7.40 -12.70
CA ASN A 166 9.87 -8.07 -11.66
C ASN A 166 9.16 -7.05 -10.75
N ILE A 167 8.00 -6.56 -11.20
CA ILE A 167 7.12 -5.67 -10.43
C ILE A 167 6.01 -6.48 -9.75
N ILE A 168 6.01 -6.48 -8.42
CA ILE A 168 5.08 -7.19 -7.55
C ILE A 168 4.07 -6.19 -6.98
N ILE A 169 2.78 -6.50 -7.13
CA ILE A 169 1.68 -5.69 -6.58
C ILE A 169 1.36 -6.22 -5.19
N LEU A 170 1.70 -5.46 -4.15
CA LEU A 170 1.66 -5.90 -2.76
C LEU A 170 0.23 -6.03 -2.21
N GLN A 171 -0.75 -5.31 -2.77
CA GLN A 171 -2.11 -5.28 -2.23
C GLN A 171 -2.78 -6.66 -2.17
N LEU A 172 -2.54 -7.56 -3.14
CA LEU A 172 -3.14 -8.89 -3.13
C LEU A 172 -2.48 -9.81 -2.07
N PRO A 173 -1.15 -10.00 -2.04
CA PRO A 173 -0.47 -10.70 -0.95
C PRO A 173 -0.84 -10.14 0.44
N PHE A 174 -0.95 -8.82 0.56
CA PHE A 174 -1.39 -8.16 1.79
C PHE A 174 -2.80 -8.60 2.19
N LYS A 175 -3.77 -8.58 1.27
CA LYS A 175 -5.15 -8.99 1.55
C LYS A 175 -5.20 -10.46 2.00
N GLN A 176 -4.43 -11.33 1.37
CA GLN A 176 -4.35 -12.75 1.75
C GLN A 176 -3.77 -12.92 3.16
N TRP A 177 -2.65 -12.26 3.44
CA TRP A 177 -2.04 -12.24 4.77
C TRP A 177 -3.02 -11.71 5.83
N TYR A 178 -3.64 -10.55 5.59
CA TYR A 178 -4.61 -9.96 6.53
C TYR A 178 -5.81 -10.88 6.78
N ASN A 179 -6.28 -11.59 5.74
CA ASN A 179 -7.39 -12.54 5.87
C ASN A 179 -7.03 -13.75 6.73
N LYS A 180 -5.82 -14.28 6.57
CA LYS A 180 -5.27 -15.36 7.39
C LYS A 180 -5.06 -14.94 8.86
N THR A 181 -4.47 -13.77 9.09
CA THR A 181 -4.04 -13.33 10.43
C THR A 181 -5.20 -12.88 11.30
N PHE A 182 -6.14 -12.12 10.75
CA PHE A 182 -7.29 -11.58 11.50
C PHE A 182 -8.56 -12.39 11.28
N LYS A 183 -8.58 -13.66 11.70
CA LYS A 183 -9.70 -14.59 11.47
C LYS A 183 -11.08 -13.99 11.80
N HIS A 184 -12.13 -14.41 11.10
CA HIS A 184 -13.50 -14.00 11.41
C HIS A 184 -13.89 -14.44 12.83
N HIS A 185 -14.70 -13.63 13.51
CA HIS A 185 -15.29 -14.01 14.79
C HIS A 185 -16.13 -15.28 14.60
N GLU A 186 -16.15 -16.20 15.57
CA GLU A 186 -16.83 -17.50 15.44
C GLU A 186 -18.33 -17.36 15.09
N LYS A 187 -18.95 -16.30 15.60
CA LYS A 187 -20.35 -15.92 15.34
C LYS A 187 -20.58 -15.21 13.99
N CYS A 188 -19.54 -14.97 13.20
CA CYS A 188 -19.66 -14.38 11.88
C CYS A 188 -20.15 -15.44 10.89
N HIS A 189 -21.22 -15.15 10.15
CA HIS A 189 -21.82 -16.10 9.20
C HIS A 189 -20.92 -16.52 8.02
N VAL A 190 -19.72 -15.92 7.91
CA VAL A 190 -18.75 -16.14 6.83
C VAL A 190 -17.57 -17.02 7.28
N THR A 191 -17.61 -17.56 8.50
CA THR A 191 -16.49 -18.32 9.11
C THR A 191 -16.02 -19.51 8.30
N SER A 192 -16.87 -20.12 7.46
CA SER A 192 -16.51 -21.28 6.62
C SER A 192 -15.67 -20.92 5.38
N VAL A 193 -15.55 -19.64 5.01
CA VAL A 193 -14.77 -19.20 3.83
C VAL A 193 -13.64 -18.29 4.28
N ILE A 194 -12.58 -18.90 4.82
CA ILE A 194 -11.44 -18.27 5.54
C ILE A 194 -10.75 -17.15 4.74
N ASN A 195 -10.80 -17.19 3.41
CA ASN A 195 -10.04 -16.29 2.55
C ASN A 195 -10.83 -15.09 2.02
N HIS A 196 -12.12 -14.97 2.36
CA HIS A 196 -13.01 -14.02 1.71
C HIS A 196 -13.72 -13.12 2.71
N ASP A 197 -13.63 -11.82 2.43
CA ASP A 197 -14.55 -10.85 3.00
C ASP A 197 -15.88 -10.99 2.26
N ALA A 198 -16.91 -11.52 2.93
CA ALA A 198 -18.24 -11.56 2.34
C ALA A 198 -19.06 -10.33 2.73
N TYR A 199 -20.03 -10.03 1.88
CA TYR A 199 -20.87 -8.83 1.95
C TYR A 199 -21.55 -8.65 3.33
N CYS A 200 -21.87 -9.78 3.99
CA CYS A 200 -22.57 -9.82 5.27
C CYS A 200 -21.64 -10.00 6.48
N CYS A 201 -20.31 -9.80 6.33
CA CYS A 201 -19.39 -9.88 7.45
C CYS A 201 -19.74 -8.82 8.50
N ILE A 202 -19.90 -9.24 9.77
CA ILE A 202 -20.16 -8.36 10.91
C ILE A 202 -18.90 -8.00 11.70
N CYS A 203 -17.74 -8.53 11.31
CA CYS A 203 -16.49 -8.30 12.03
C CYS A 203 -16.03 -6.85 11.87
N PRO A 204 -15.87 -6.08 12.96
CA PRO A 204 -15.55 -4.64 12.87
C PRO A 204 -14.15 -4.37 12.29
N TYR A 205 -13.23 -5.32 12.41
CA TYR A 205 -11.87 -5.24 11.86
C TYR A 205 -11.77 -5.64 10.38
N ARG A 206 -12.88 -5.88 9.68
CA ARG A 206 -12.92 -6.19 8.24
C ARG A 206 -13.52 -5.01 7.46
N PRO A 207 -12.70 -4.04 7.02
CA PRO A 207 -13.20 -2.78 6.44
C PRO A 207 -13.74 -2.94 5.01
N TYR A 208 -13.35 -3.98 4.29
CA TYR A 208 -13.80 -4.25 2.93
C TYR A 208 -14.61 -5.53 2.94
N LYS A 209 -15.87 -5.46 2.49
CA LYS A 209 -16.80 -6.61 2.49
C LYS A 209 -17.07 -7.19 1.10
N ASN A 210 -16.52 -6.60 0.04
CA ASN A 210 -16.62 -7.12 -1.32
C ASN A 210 -15.27 -7.72 -1.72
N LEU A 211 -15.33 -8.89 -2.36
CA LEU A 211 -14.19 -9.62 -2.91
C LEU A 211 -13.33 -8.77 -3.84
N ASN A 212 -13.96 -7.93 -4.65
CA ASN A 212 -13.31 -7.06 -5.62
C ASN A 212 -12.81 -5.75 -5.02
N ASN A 213 -13.13 -5.47 -3.74
CA ASN A 213 -12.61 -4.28 -3.10
C ASN A 213 -11.10 -4.39 -2.94
N GLN A 214 -10.44 -3.35 -3.44
CA GLN A 214 -9.04 -3.09 -3.28
C GLN A 214 -8.77 -2.36 -1.97
N TRP A 215 -7.72 -2.75 -1.26
CA TRP A 215 -7.28 -2.05 -0.07
C TRP A 215 -6.63 -0.73 -0.45
N ALA A 216 -7.12 0.38 0.11
CA ALA A 216 -6.38 1.64 0.10
C ALA A 216 -5.19 1.49 1.05
N LEU A 217 -4.03 2.04 0.67
CA LEU A 217 -2.79 1.93 1.44
C LEU A 217 -2.95 2.51 2.85
N GLU A 218 -3.60 3.66 2.96
CA GLU A 218 -3.86 4.36 4.22
C GLU A 218 -4.72 3.51 5.15
N LYS A 219 -5.70 2.80 4.59
CA LYS A 219 -6.54 1.88 5.37
C LYS A 219 -5.77 0.65 5.81
N ALA A 220 -4.90 0.11 4.96
CA ALA A 220 -4.04 -1.02 5.35
C ALA A 220 -3.14 -0.63 6.55
N ILE A 221 -2.48 0.53 6.48
CA ILE A 221 -1.66 1.04 7.59
C ILE A 221 -2.50 1.29 8.85
N ASN A 222 -3.67 1.91 8.72
CA ASN A 222 -4.57 2.16 9.84
C ASN A 222 -4.98 0.84 10.53
N HIS A 223 -5.47 -0.14 9.78
CA HIS A 223 -5.93 -1.39 10.37
C HIS A 223 -4.80 -2.22 10.99
N VAL A 224 -3.64 -2.28 10.33
CA VAL A 224 -2.51 -3.10 10.81
C VAL A 224 -1.78 -2.42 11.95
N PHE A 225 -1.47 -1.13 11.84
CA PHE A 225 -0.59 -0.44 12.77
C PHE A 225 -1.31 0.59 13.66
N GLN A 226 -2.59 0.89 13.44
CA GLN A 226 -3.28 1.99 14.15
C GLN A 226 -2.58 3.34 13.92
N GLU A 227 -2.08 3.54 12.69
CA GLU A 227 -1.34 4.72 12.26
C GLU A 227 -2.07 5.44 11.11
N PHE A 228 -1.87 6.76 10.99
CA PHE A 228 -2.36 7.56 9.86
C PHE A 228 -1.20 8.17 9.07
N ILE A 229 -1.28 8.11 7.74
CA ILE A 229 -0.25 8.70 6.86
C ILE A 229 -0.47 10.21 6.68
N ARG A 230 -1.72 10.68 6.58
CA ARG A 230 -2.06 12.09 6.33
C ARG A 230 -2.92 12.65 7.46
N GLN A 231 -2.71 13.91 7.85
CA GLN A 231 -3.51 14.55 8.90
C GLN A 231 -5.02 14.54 8.56
N PRO A 232 -5.90 14.24 9.53
CA PRO A 232 -7.34 13.99 9.30
C PRO A 232 -8.14 15.19 8.75
N ASN A 233 -7.63 16.39 8.94
CA ASN A 233 -8.36 17.65 8.81
C ASN A 233 -8.27 18.28 7.42
N GLY A 234 -7.52 17.71 6.47
CA GLY A 234 -7.57 18.11 5.06
C GLY A 234 -7.21 19.57 4.73
N ASN A 235 -6.88 20.38 5.74
CA ASN A 235 -6.40 21.75 5.57
C ASN A 235 -5.21 21.73 4.61
N TYR A 236 -5.09 22.76 3.77
CA TYR A 236 -3.95 22.92 2.86
C TYR A 236 -2.67 23.01 3.71
N ILE A 237 -2.05 21.84 3.87
CA ILE A 237 -0.76 21.68 4.51
C ILE A 237 0.26 22.36 3.59
N ASP A 238 1.24 23.04 4.17
CA ASP A 238 2.40 23.61 3.47
C ASP A 238 2.99 22.60 2.45
N HIS A 239 3.40 23.08 1.28
CA HIS A 239 3.97 22.26 0.20
C HIS A 239 5.07 21.32 0.70
N ARG A 240 5.93 21.77 1.62
CA ARG A 240 7.01 20.94 2.17
C ARG A 240 6.48 19.78 3.03
N GLN A 241 5.46 20.02 3.83
CA GLN A 241 4.84 18.97 4.62
C GLN A 241 4.07 17.98 3.72
N ASN A 242 3.39 18.45 2.65
CA ASN A 242 2.79 17.58 1.64
C ASN A 242 3.83 16.66 0.98
N PHE A 243 5.04 17.17 0.72
CA PHE A 243 6.12 16.37 0.16
C PHE A 243 6.61 15.28 1.13
N ILE A 244 6.74 15.55 2.43
CA ILE A 244 7.09 14.50 3.41
C ILE A 244 5.98 13.44 3.49
N TYR A 245 4.71 13.84 3.48
CA TYR A 245 3.59 12.90 3.47
C TYR A 245 3.60 11.99 2.23
N SER A 246 4.00 12.52 1.07
CA SER A 246 4.16 11.73 -0.14
C SER A 246 5.18 10.60 0.05
N VAL A 247 6.29 10.89 0.74
CA VAL A 247 7.35 9.93 1.04
C VAL A 247 6.86 8.87 2.01
N TYR A 248 6.05 9.22 3.02
CA TYR A 248 5.47 8.25 3.94
C TYR A 248 4.61 7.18 3.26
N ARG A 249 3.96 7.49 2.15
CA ARG A 249 3.22 6.46 1.38
C ARG A 249 4.18 5.43 0.78
N CYS A 250 5.33 5.85 0.27
CA CYS A 250 6.37 4.93 -0.21
C CYS A 250 6.90 4.05 0.93
N LEU A 251 7.24 4.64 2.07
CA LEU A 251 7.72 3.92 3.27
C LEU A 251 6.63 3.02 3.91
N ALA A 252 5.35 3.35 3.75
CA ALA A 252 4.25 2.51 4.19
C ALA A 252 4.19 1.19 3.42
N ILE A 253 4.53 1.21 2.12
CA ILE A 253 4.61 0.00 1.30
C ILE A 253 5.69 -0.93 1.85
N SER A 254 6.89 -0.43 2.18
CA SER A 254 7.95 -1.27 2.77
C SER A 254 7.61 -1.77 4.17
N LYS A 255 6.94 -0.96 4.98
CA LYS A 255 6.44 -1.39 6.30
C LYS A 255 5.43 -2.54 6.19
N LEU A 256 4.49 -2.48 5.25
CA LEU A 256 3.56 -3.58 4.98
C LEU A 256 4.25 -4.77 4.32
N LEU A 257 5.24 -4.54 3.45
CA LEU A 257 6.02 -5.59 2.81
C LEU A 257 6.70 -6.47 3.84
N MET A 258 7.33 -5.88 4.86
CA MET A 258 7.97 -6.61 5.95
C MET A 258 6.99 -7.58 6.61
N VAL A 259 5.78 -7.13 6.91
CA VAL A 259 4.74 -7.93 7.57
C VAL A 259 4.30 -9.10 6.68
N VAL A 260 4.13 -8.85 5.38
CA VAL A 260 3.66 -9.83 4.41
C VAL A 260 4.73 -10.86 4.08
N GLU A 261 5.97 -10.44 3.78
CA GLU A 261 7.06 -11.36 3.41
C GLU A 261 7.52 -12.22 4.60
N LEU A 262 7.47 -11.69 5.82
CA LEU A 262 7.81 -12.43 7.04
C LEU A 262 6.61 -13.21 7.62
N ASP A 263 5.46 -13.17 6.94
CA ASP A 263 4.21 -13.86 7.34
C ASP A 263 3.87 -13.67 8.83
N TRP A 264 3.91 -12.41 9.29
CA TRP A 264 3.78 -12.11 10.71
C TRP A 264 2.46 -12.61 11.28
N THR A 265 2.56 -13.23 12.45
CA THR A 265 1.44 -13.59 13.31
C THR A 265 0.89 -12.37 14.05
N LEU A 266 -0.30 -12.53 14.63
CA LEU A 266 -0.91 -11.48 15.45
C LEU A 266 -0.03 -11.12 16.67
N ASP A 267 0.61 -12.11 17.28
CA ASP A 267 1.48 -11.90 18.44
C ASP A 267 2.74 -11.11 18.09
N GLN A 268 3.38 -11.41 16.95
CA GLN A 268 4.51 -10.63 16.45
C GLN A 268 4.12 -9.17 16.15
N LEU A 269 2.92 -8.97 15.58
CA LEU A 269 2.40 -7.62 15.35
C LEU A 269 2.13 -6.88 16.66
N HIS A 270 1.59 -7.55 17.69
CA HIS A 270 1.41 -6.95 19.02
C HIS A 270 2.74 -6.59 19.68
N GLN A 271 3.74 -7.47 19.61
CA GLN A 271 5.09 -7.19 20.11
C GLN A 271 5.69 -5.98 19.41
N PHE A 272 5.63 -5.93 18.07
CA PHE A 272 6.10 -4.79 17.29
C PHE A 272 5.43 -3.48 17.73
N LYS A 273 4.10 -3.47 17.86
CA LYS A 273 3.37 -2.28 18.34
C LYS A 273 3.82 -1.86 19.74
N LYS A 274 4.00 -2.79 20.66
CA LYS A 274 4.44 -2.51 22.04
C LYS A 274 5.80 -1.82 22.05
N PHE A 275 6.76 -2.31 21.27
CA PHE A 275 8.11 -1.73 21.21
C PHE A 275 8.16 -0.38 20.49
N HIS A 276 7.38 -0.21 19.42
CA HIS A 276 7.49 0.98 18.55
C HIS A 276 6.47 2.08 18.84
N GLN A 277 5.37 1.80 19.54
CA GLN A 277 4.28 2.75 19.75
C GLN A 277 4.09 3.15 21.22
N GLY A 278 4.89 2.59 22.15
CA GLY A 278 4.91 2.99 23.56
C GLY A 278 3.60 2.80 24.33
N LYS A 279 2.63 2.07 23.77
CA LYS A 279 1.38 1.73 24.45
C LYS A 279 1.59 0.45 25.27
N ILE A 280 1.73 0.61 26.58
CA ILE A 280 1.53 -0.44 27.60
C ILE A 280 0.03 -0.52 27.89
#